data_AF-A0A927YTZ0-F1
#
_entry.id   AF-A0A927YTZ0-F1
#
_cell.length_a   1.000
_cell.length_b   1.000
_cell.length_c   1.000
_cell.angle_alpha   90.00
_cell.angle_beta   90.00
_cell.angle_gamma   90.00
#
_symmetry.space_group_name_H-M   'P 1'
#
loop_
_entity.id
_entity.type
_entity.pdbx_description
1 polymer ?
#
loop_
_entity_poly.entity_id
_entity_poly.type
_entity_poly.pdbx_seq_one_letter_code
_entity_poly.pdbx_strand_id
1 'polypeptide(L)'
;MSHVYRIYENKLKYFEFVCHREQVPYELYPNEGMNYRKISMDISRSKFEEILDDIDCEIQRENSKHPEIPVISFRTMMQPKKFQRLVAGRGVFRPLSRDKEKFREF
;
A
#
# COMPACT_ATOMS: atom_id res chain seq x y z
N MET A 1 3.08 8.12 19.46
CA MET A 1 4.38 8.83 19.30
C MET A 1 4.63 8.91 17.82
N SER A 2 4.71 10.11 17.25
CA SER A 2 4.90 10.24 15.80
C SER A 2 6.26 9.68 15.38
N HIS A 3 6.25 8.92 14.29
CA HIS A 3 7.43 8.39 13.63
C HIS A 3 7.65 9.10 12.30
N VAL A 4 8.93 9.31 11.95
CA VAL A 4 9.31 9.89 10.66
C VAL A 4 9.71 8.78 9.69
N TYR A 5 9.02 8.73 8.56
CA TYR A 5 9.28 7.80 7.46
C TYR A 5 9.73 8.52 6.20
N ARG A 6 10.20 7.76 5.21
CA ARG A 6 10.59 8.27 3.89
C ARG A 6 9.78 7.58 2.80
N ILE A 7 9.30 8.36 1.83
CA ILE A 7 8.65 7.87 0.61
C ILE A 7 9.31 8.53 -0.59
N TYR A 8 9.77 7.71 -1.54
CA TYR A 8 10.34 8.22 -2.79
C TYR A 8 9.29 8.95 -3.62
N GLU A 9 9.70 10.00 -4.31
CA GLU A 9 8.81 10.87 -5.09
C GLU A 9 7.95 10.10 -6.11
N ASN A 10 8.52 9.09 -6.76
CA ASN A 10 7.79 8.25 -7.71
C ASN A 10 6.68 7.39 -7.08
N LYS A 11 6.69 7.24 -5.74
CA LYS A 11 5.66 6.52 -4.98
C LYS A 11 4.66 7.45 -4.29
N LEU A 12 4.89 8.78 -4.29
CA LEU A 12 4.12 9.72 -3.50
C LEU A 12 2.63 9.69 -3.86
N LYS A 13 2.26 9.72 -5.15
CA LYS A 13 0.85 9.67 -5.57
C LYS A 13 0.09 8.45 -5.03
N TYR A 14 0.76 7.30 -4.93
CA TYR A 14 0.16 6.06 -4.42
C TYR A 14 0.10 6.06 -2.89
N PHE A 15 1.12 6.64 -2.24
CA PHE A 15 1.12 6.83 -0.80
C PHE A 15 -0.07 7.70 -0.37
N GLU A 16 -0.30 8.83 -1.05
CA GLU A 16 -1.43 9.73 -0.76
C GLU A 16 -2.77 9.01 -0.98
N PHE A 17 -2.92 8.28 -2.08
CA PHE A 17 -4.10 7.47 -2.36
C PHE A 17 -4.36 6.42 -1.27
N VAL A 18 -3.34 5.66 -0.87
CA VAL A 18 -3.46 4.61 0.16
C VAL A 18 -3.79 5.22 1.51
N CYS A 19 -3.12 6.30 1.91
CA CYS A 19 -3.40 6.97 3.18
C CYS A 19 -4.83 7.52 3.21
N HIS A 20 -5.30 8.13 2.12
CA HIS A 20 -6.68 8.58 2.00
C HIS A 20 -7.68 7.41 2.10
N ARG A 21 -7.45 6.31 1.37
CA ARG A 21 -8.30 5.11 1.40
C ARG A 21 -8.39 4.49 2.80
N GLU A 22 -7.26 4.42 3.48
CA GLU A 22 -7.13 3.81 4.81
C GLU A 22 -7.42 4.80 5.95
N GLN A 23 -7.75 6.06 5.63
CA GLN A 23 -7.97 7.15 6.60
C GLN A 23 -6.81 7.32 7.58
N VAL A 24 -5.58 7.17 7.07
CA VAL A 24 -4.36 7.32 7.87
C VAL A 24 -3.85 8.76 7.73
N PRO A 25 -3.87 9.55 8.82
CA PRO A 25 -3.35 10.92 8.78
C PRO A 25 -1.83 10.92 8.63
N TYR A 26 -1.30 11.90 7.92
CA TYR A 26 0.13 12.13 7.77
C TYR A 26 0.41 13.62 7.57
N GLU A 27 1.63 14.02 7.91
CA GLU A 27 2.14 15.36 7.62
C GLU A 27 3.39 15.24 6.74
N LEU A 28 3.43 16.02 5.65
CA LEU A 28 4.59 16.10 4.78
C LEU A 28 5.52 17.20 5.27
N TYR A 29 6.80 16.86 5.44
CA TYR A 29 7.83 17.88 5.59
C TYR A 29 8.11 18.57 4.24
N PRO A 30 8.65 19.80 4.26
CA PRO A 30 9.16 20.46 3.07
C PRO A 30 10.13 19.56 2.30
N ASN A 31 10.05 19.58 0.96
CA ASN A 31 11.03 18.88 0.13
C ASN A 31 12.32 19.72 0.04
N GLU A 32 13.42 19.18 0.56
CA GLU A 32 14.74 19.81 0.58
C GLU A 32 15.57 19.44 -0.68
N GLY A 33 14.93 19.32 -1.85
CA GLY A 33 15.58 18.93 -3.11
C GLY A 33 15.96 17.45 -3.20
N MET A 34 15.30 16.59 -2.44
CA MET A 34 15.60 15.15 -2.37
C MET A 34 14.67 14.34 -3.28
N ASN A 35 15.09 13.13 -3.66
CA ASN A 35 14.24 12.19 -4.41
C ASN A 35 13.21 11.45 -3.52
N TYR A 36 13.03 11.92 -2.28
CA TYR A 36 12.07 11.39 -1.31
C TYR A 36 11.49 12.50 -0.45
N ARG A 37 10.29 12.27 0.07
CA ARG A 37 9.63 13.09 1.09
C ARG A 37 9.77 12.43 2.46
N LYS A 38 10.07 13.26 3.47
CA LYS A 38 9.94 12.87 4.88
C LYS A 38 8.48 13.05 5.28
N ILE A 39 7.95 12.09 6.03
CA ILE A 39 6.55 12.05 6.43
C ILE A 39 6.45 11.73 7.92
N SER A 40 5.72 12.55 8.67
CA SER A 40 5.38 12.32 10.08
C SER A 40 4.05 11.58 10.15
N MET A 41 4.01 10.46 10.88
CA MET A 41 2.81 9.64 11.06
C MET A 41 2.75 9.04 12.46
N ASP A 42 1.59 9.04 13.10
CA ASP A 42 1.36 8.35 14.39
C ASP A 42 0.93 6.88 14.16
N ILE A 43 1.77 6.13 13.47
CA ILE A 43 1.57 4.70 13.21
C ILE A 43 2.83 3.92 13.54
N SER A 44 2.69 2.63 13.85
CA SER A 44 3.85 1.75 14.07
C SER A 44 4.58 1.47 12.75
N ARG A 45 5.86 1.06 12.86
CA ARG A 45 6.64 0.58 11.70
C ARG A 45 5.94 -0.57 10.96
N SER A 46 5.34 -1.50 11.69
CA SER A 46 4.59 -2.62 11.09
C SER A 46 3.40 -2.13 10.27
N LYS A 47 2.68 -1.10 10.76
CA LYS A 47 1.59 -0.48 10.01
C LYS A 47 2.09 0.31 8.80
N PHE A 48 3.25 0.97 8.91
CA PHE A 48 3.88 1.63 7.76
C PHE A 48 4.29 0.61 6.67
N GLU A 49 4.80 -0.56 7.05
CA GLU A 49 5.08 -1.64 6.11
C GLU A 49 3.81 -2.14 5.40
N GLU A 50 2.66 -2.19 6.08
CA GLU A 50 1.37 -2.48 5.42
C GLU A 50 1.02 -1.42 4.36
N ILE A 51 1.29 -0.15 4.63
CA ILE A 51 1.07 0.93 3.66
C ILE A 51 2.01 0.76 2.46
N LEU A 52 3.27 0.39 2.68
CA LEU A 52 4.21 0.08 1.58
C LEU A 52 3.74 -1.12 0.75
N ASP A 53 3.21 -2.17 1.38
CA ASP A 53 2.61 -3.30 0.68
C ASP A 53 1.44 -2.85 -0.20
N ASP A 54 0.55 -2.00 0.33
CA ASP A 54 -0.59 -1.47 -0.40
C ASP A 54 -0.15 -0.56 -1.56
N ILE A 55 0.89 0.26 -1.37
CA ILE A 55 1.47 1.08 -2.45
C ILE A 55 1.99 0.22 -3.59
N ASP A 56 2.72 -0.84 -3.28
CA ASP A 56 3.25 -1.75 -4.30
C ASP A 56 2.11 -2.50 -5.01
N CYS A 57 1.01 -2.81 -4.32
CA CYS A 57 -0.21 -3.33 -4.93
C CYS A 57 -0.83 -2.35 -5.93
N GLU A 58 -0.97 -1.08 -5.55
CA GLU A 58 -1.54 -0.05 -6.44
C GLU A 58 -0.66 0.19 -7.67
N ILE A 59 0.66 0.26 -7.49
CA ILE A 59 1.63 0.35 -8.60
C ILE A 59 1.46 -0.82 -9.56
N GLN A 60 1.40 -2.05 -9.04
CA GLN A 60 1.23 -3.23 -9.89
C GLN A 60 -0.14 -3.24 -10.59
N ARG A 61 -1.19 -2.81 -9.88
CA ARG A 61 -2.55 -2.75 -10.43
C ARG A 61 -2.62 -1.77 -11.61
N GLU A 62 -2.12 -0.55 -11.43
CA GLU A 62 -2.12 0.50 -12.46
C GLU A 62 -1.31 0.09 -13.70
N ASN A 63 -0.17 -0.59 -13.52
CA ASN A 63 0.68 -1.05 -14.62
C ASN A 63 0.21 -2.35 -15.29
N SER A 64 -0.96 -2.87 -14.92
CA SER A 64 -1.45 -4.14 -15.44
C SER A 64 -2.43 -3.97 -16.60
N LYS A 65 -2.66 -5.05 -17.37
CA LYS A 65 -3.69 -5.08 -18.42
C LYS A 65 -5.14 -4.94 -17.92
N HIS A 66 -5.35 -5.12 -16.61
CA HIS A 66 -6.65 -5.19 -15.95
C HIS A 66 -6.65 -4.38 -14.65
N PRO A 67 -6.54 -3.04 -14.70
CA PRO A 67 -6.45 -2.19 -13.52
C PRO A 67 -7.71 -2.21 -12.64
N GLU A 68 -8.83 -2.72 -13.14
CA GLU A 68 -10.08 -2.97 -12.42
C GLU A 68 -9.97 -4.12 -11.41
N ILE A 69 -9.04 -5.07 -11.65
CA ILE A 69 -8.81 -6.22 -10.75
C ILE A 69 -7.79 -5.83 -9.67
N PRO A 70 -8.16 -5.89 -8.38
CA PRO A 70 -7.30 -5.49 -7.28
C PRO A 70 -6.09 -6.41 -7.21
N VAL A 71 -4.96 -5.81 -6.84
CA VAL A 71 -3.75 -6.55 -6.45
C VAL A 71 -3.72 -6.60 -4.94
N ILE A 72 -3.44 -7.77 -4.37
CA ILE A 72 -3.50 -8.03 -2.93
C ILE A 72 -2.17 -8.65 -2.48
N SER A 73 -1.57 -8.08 -1.44
CA SER A 73 -0.41 -8.67 -0.77
C SER A 73 -0.82 -9.86 0.10
N PHE A 74 0.12 -10.76 0.37
CA PHE A 74 -0.15 -11.91 1.25
C PHE A 74 -0.58 -11.44 2.65
N ARG A 75 0.08 -10.38 3.16
CA ARG A 75 -0.29 -9.75 4.44
C ARG A 75 -1.74 -9.29 4.47
N THR A 76 -2.24 -8.67 3.40
CA THR A 76 -3.64 -8.24 3.31
C THR A 76 -4.60 -9.43 3.25
N MET A 77 -4.25 -10.51 2.54
CA MET A 77 -5.06 -11.74 2.53
C MET A 77 -5.22 -12.32 3.94
N MET A 78 -4.17 -12.28 4.76
CA MET A 78 -4.20 -12.74 6.16
C MET A 78 -5.00 -11.83 7.10
N GLN A 79 -5.57 -10.73 6.62
CA GLN A 79 -6.44 -9.82 7.37
C GLN A 79 -7.87 -9.87 6.83
N PRO A 80 -8.75 -10.77 7.32
CA PRO A 80 -10.03 -11.08 6.68
C PRO A 80 -10.91 -9.86 6.41
N LYS A 81 -10.99 -8.93 7.38
CA LYS A 81 -11.80 -7.71 7.25
C LYS A 81 -11.27 -6.79 6.14
N LYS A 82 -9.96 -6.58 6.08
CA LYS A 82 -9.30 -5.73 5.07
C LYS A 82 -9.42 -6.38 3.69
N PHE A 83 -9.15 -7.69 3.60
CA PHE A 83 -9.27 -8.47 2.38
C PHE A 83 -10.67 -8.39 1.79
N GLN A 84 -11.70 -8.71 2.60
CA GLN A 84 -13.09 -8.65 2.15
C GLN A 84 -13.46 -7.25 1.64
N ARG A 85 -13.09 -6.19 2.36
CA ARG A 85 -13.36 -4.80 1.93
C ARG A 85 -12.74 -4.47 0.57
N LEU A 86 -11.52 -4.95 0.29
CA LEU A 86 -10.80 -4.64 -0.94
C LEU A 86 -11.24 -5.50 -2.14
N VAL A 87 -11.75 -6.71 -1.89
CA VAL A 87 -12.16 -7.66 -2.94
C VAL A 87 -13.69 -7.69 -3.16
N ALA A 88 -14.47 -7.18 -2.21
CA ALA A 88 -15.93 -7.15 -2.27
C ALA A 88 -16.44 -6.56 -3.60
N GLY A 89 -17.41 -7.24 -4.21
CA GLY A 89 -18.03 -6.84 -5.47
C GLY A 89 -17.23 -7.17 -6.73
N ARG A 90 -15.98 -7.65 -6.62
CA ARG A 90 -15.15 -7.99 -7.79
C ARG A 90 -15.01 -9.49 -8.04
N GLY A 91 -15.16 -10.31 -7.00
CA GLY A 91 -15.12 -11.78 -7.08
C GLY A 91 -13.75 -12.38 -7.40
N VAL A 92 -12.78 -11.57 -7.85
CA VAL A 92 -11.42 -11.98 -8.20
C VAL A 92 -10.40 -10.95 -7.73
N PHE A 93 -9.17 -11.41 -7.50
CA PHE A 93 -8.01 -10.58 -7.20
C PHE A 93 -6.76 -11.18 -7.83
N ARG A 94 -5.68 -10.39 -7.90
CA ARG A 94 -4.36 -10.89 -8.30
C ARG A 94 -3.39 -10.79 -7.12
N PRO A 95 -2.51 -11.78 -6.91
CA PRO A 95 -1.48 -11.66 -5.90
C PRO A 95 -0.47 -10.59 -6.29
N LEU A 96 0.03 -9.85 -5.30
CA LEU A 96 1.23 -9.02 -5.45
C LEU A 96 2.38 -9.92 -5.91
N SER A 97 3.13 -9.50 -6.93
CA SER A 97 4.06 -10.40 -7.63
C SER A 97 5.14 -10.99 -6.72
N ARG A 98 5.65 -10.19 -5.76
CA ARG A 98 6.64 -10.67 -4.78
C ARG A 98 6.11 -11.70 -3.79
N ASP A 99 4.79 -11.82 -3.67
CA ASP A 99 4.13 -12.73 -2.74
C ASP A 99 3.59 -14.00 -3.41
N LYS A 100 3.72 -14.13 -4.74
CA LYS A 100 3.14 -15.25 -5.52
C LYS A 100 3.47 -16.63 -4.94
N GLU A 101 4.67 -16.84 -4.42
CA GLU A 101 5.08 -18.12 -3.82
C GLU A 101 4.28 -18.42 -2.55
N LYS A 102 4.13 -17.43 -1.65
CA LYS A 102 3.33 -17.57 -0.42
C LYS A 102 1.87 -17.90 -0.70
N PHE A 103 1.32 -17.36 -1.78
CA PHE A 103 -0.05 -17.67 -2.21
C PHE A 103 -0.21 -19.09 -2.80
N ARG A 104 0.87 -19.77 -3.24
CA ARG A 104 0.80 -21.15 -3.73
C ARG A 104 0.78 -22.18 -2.62
N GLU A 105 1.29 -21.81 -1.44
CA GLU A 105 1.34 -22.65 -0.25
C GLU A 105 0.04 -22.61 0.57
N PHE A 106 -0.93 -21.80 0.16
CA PHE A 106 -2.21 -21.56 0.83
C PHE A 106 -3.37 -22.08 -0.02
#